data_AF-A0A656JU18-F1
#
_entry.id   AF-A0A656JU18-F1
#
_cell.length_a   1.000
_cell.length_b   1.000
_cell.length_c   1.000
_cell.angle_alpha   90.00
_cell.angle_beta   90.00
_cell.angle_gamma   90.00
#
_symmetry.space_group_name_H-M   'P 1'
#
loop_
_entity.id
_entity.type
_entity.pdbx_description
1 polymer ?
#
loop_
_entity_poly.entity_id
_entity_poly.type
_entity_poly.pdbx_seq_one_letter_code
_entity_poly.pdbx_strand_id
1 'polypeptide(L)'
;MKTIRMRAEVLAGLTTSFALVPECIAFALVAHLNPLMGLYGAFIICTLTALFGGRPGMVSGAAGSMAVVIVALVVQQGVQYLLATVLLGGLIMILFGLLRLGKLVRLVPYSVMLGFVNGLAIVIAMAQLEHF
;
A
#
# COMPACT_ATOMS: atom_id res chain seq x y z
N MET A 1 9.24 -18.13 22.53
CA MET A 1 9.50 -17.97 21.08
C MET A 1 8.58 -18.94 20.34
N LYS A 2 7.68 -18.44 19.49
CA LYS A 2 6.78 -19.31 18.71
C LYS A 2 7.62 -20.15 17.75
N THR A 3 7.50 -21.47 17.81
CA THR A 3 8.17 -22.38 16.87
C THR A 3 7.76 -21.99 15.45
N ILE A 4 8.72 -21.57 14.62
CA ILE A 4 8.47 -21.16 13.24
C ILE A 4 7.96 -22.39 12.48
N ARG A 5 6.69 -22.37 12.09
CA ARG A 5 6.10 -23.41 11.25
C ARG A 5 6.42 -23.06 9.80
N MET A 6 7.63 -23.41 9.35
CA MET A 6 8.12 -23.08 8.00
C MET A 6 7.12 -23.42 6.88
N ARG A 7 6.46 -24.59 6.98
CA ARG A 7 5.39 -24.96 6.04
C ARG A 7 4.23 -23.96 6.02
N ALA A 8 3.79 -23.51 7.20
CA ALA A 8 2.68 -22.56 7.30
C ALA A 8 3.07 -21.17 6.80
N GLU A 9 4.28 -20.69 7.11
CA GLU A 9 4.77 -19.39 6.63
C GLU A 9 4.93 -19.38 5.10
N VAL A 10 5.47 -20.46 4.51
CA VAL A 10 5.61 -20.57 3.05
C VAL A 10 4.24 -20.62 2.38
N LEU A 11 3.30 -21.41 2.90
CA LEU A 11 1.95 -21.47 2.35
C LEU A 11 1.23 -20.13 2.46
N ALA A 12 1.32 -19.44 3.60
CA ALA A 12 0.74 -18.12 3.79
C ALA A 12 1.37 -17.08 2.84
N GLY A 13 2.70 -17.11 2.66
CA GLY A 13 3.41 -16.26 1.71
C GLY A 13 3.00 -16.50 0.26
N LEU A 14 2.81 -17.75 -0.16
CA LEU A 14 2.32 -18.10 -1.49
C LEU A 14 0.87 -17.64 -1.69
N THR A 15 -0.02 -17.92 -0.74
CA THR A 15 -1.43 -17.52 -0.83
C THR A 15 -1.58 -16.01 -0.92
N THR A 16 -0.85 -15.27 -0.09
CA THR A 16 -0.87 -13.80 -0.12
C THR A 16 -0.26 -13.26 -1.41
N SER A 17 0.83 -13.83 -1.90
CA SER A 17 1.42 -13.41 -3.19
C SER A 17 0.43 -13.55 -4.35
N PHE A 18 -0.28 -14.68 -4.44
CA PHE A 18 -1.30 -14.86 -5.49
C PHE A 18 -2.48 -13.88 -5.34
N ALA A 19 -2.87 -13.54 -4.12
CA ALA A 19 -3.91 -12.54 -3.88
C ALA A 19 -3.44 -11.12 -4.29
N LEU A 20 -2.17 -10.80 -4.06
CA LEU A 20 -1.60 -9.47 -4.34
C LEU A 20 -1.44 -9.17 -5.85
N VAL A 21 -1.18 -10.17 -6.70
CA VAL A 21 -0.95 -9.95 -8.14
C VAL A 21 -2.11 -9.19 -8.81
N PRO A 22 -3.38 -9.68 -8.77
CA PRO A 22 -4.48 -8.96 -9.39
C PRO A 22 -4.76 -7.62 -8.69
N GLU A 23 -4.59 -7.54 -7.37
CA GLU A 23 -4.80 -6.32 -6.59
C GLU A 23 -3.85 -5.19 -7.03
N CYS A 24 -2.56 -5.49 -7.17
CA CYS A 24 -1.55 -4.51 -7.58
C CYS A 24 -1.75 -4.03 -9.02
N ILE A 25 -2.18 -4.93 -9.90
CA ILE A 25 -2.51 -4.60 -11.30
C ILE A 25 -3.72 -3.68 -11.34
N ALA A 26 -4.80 -4.01 -10.62
CA ALA A 26 -6.01 -3.22 -10.57
C ALA A 26 -5.75 -1.79 -10.05
N PHE A 27 -5.00 -1.66 -8.95
CA PHE A 27 -4.68 -0.33 -8.40
C PHE A 27 -3.75 0.49 -9.29
N ALA A 28 -2.82 -0.14 -10.00
CA ALA A 28 -1.99 0.56 -10.98
C ALA A 28 -2.84 1.12 -12.13
N LEU A 29 -3.81 0.33 -12.63
CA LEU A 29 -4.72 0.76 -13.70
C LEU A 29 -5.63 1.90 -13.26
N VAL A 30 -6.21 1.81 -12.05
CA VAL A 30 -7.01 2.90 -11.46
C VAL A 30 -6.17 4.18 -11.32
N ALA A 31 -4.88 4.05 -11.01
CA ALA A 31 -3.94 5.17 -10.92
C ALA A 31 -3.39 5.66 -12.27
N HIS A 32 -3.90 5.17 -13.40
CA HIS A 32 -3.40 5.47 -14.74
C HIS A 32 -1.89 5.17 -14.91
N LEU A 33 -1.39 4.15 -14.22
CA LEU A 33 -0.01 3.70 -14.29
C LEU A 33 0.11 2.43 -15.14
N ASN A 34 1.33 2.16 -15.60
CA ASN A 34 1.64 0.85 -16.17
C ASN A 34 1.51 -0.23 -15.07
N PRO A 35 0.78 -1.34 -15.29
CA PRO A 35 0.61 -2.43 -14.32
C PRO A 35 1.91 -2.96 -13.72
N LEU A 36 3.00 -2.95 -14.50
CA LEU A 36 4.31 -3.37 -14.03
C LEU A 36 4.82 -2.51 -12.88
N MET A 37 4.50 -1.21 -12.85
CA MET A 37 4.88 -0.33 -11.73
C MET A 37 4.22 -0.77 -10.42
N GLY A 38 2.95 -1.21 -10.47
CA GLY A 38 2.25 -1.75 -9.31
C GLY A 38 2.91 -3.02 -8.78
N LEU A 39 3.25 -3.95 -9.68
CA LEU A 39 3.94 -5.20 -9.33
C LEU A 39 5.34 -4.96 -8.76
N TYR A 40 6.13 -4.08 -9.38
CA TYR A 40 7.45 -3.71 -8.87
C TYR A 40 7.35 -3.03 -7.51
N GLY A 41 6.41 -2.10 -7.34
CA GLY A 41 6.17 -1.43 -6.06
C GLY A 41 5.83 -2.43 -4.95
N ALA A 42 4.89 -3.35 -5.20
CA ALA A 42 4.51 -4.36 -4.23
C ALA A 42 5.66 -5.31 -3.89
N PHE A 43 6.41 -5.79 -4.88
CA PHE A 43 7.59 -6.64 -4.66
C PHE A 43 8.64 -5.95 -3.78
N ILE A 44 8.96 -4.68 -4.08
CA ILE A 44 9.96 -3.90 -3.33
C ILE A 44 9.50 -3.68 -1.89
N ILE A 45 8.24 -3.26 -1.68
CA ILE A 45 7.72 -3.01 -0.32
C ILE A 45 7.59 -4.30 0.49
N CYS A 46 7.10 -5.40 -0.11
CA CYS A 46 7.05 -6.71 0.55
C CYS A 46 8.45 -7.16 0.98
N THR A 47 9.46 -7.01 0.11
CA THR A 47 10.84 -7.39 0.42
C THR A 47 11.43 -6.53 1.55
N LEU A 48 11.28 -5.20 1.45
CA LEU A 48 11.79 -4.29 2.48
C LEU A 48 11.12 -4.52 3.83
N THR A 49 9.80 -4.74 3.86
CA THR A 49 9.07 -4.98 5.11
C THR A 49 9.27 -6.38 5.68
N ALA A 50 9.55 -7.39 4.85
CA ALA A 50 9.96 -8.71 5.33
C ALA A 50 11.32 -8.67 6.04
N LEU A 51 12.25 -7.83 5.58
CA LEU A 51 13.59 -7.69 6.14
C LEU A 51 13.65 -6.72 7.34
N PHE A 52 12.98 -5.57 7.24
CA PHE A 52 13.11 -4.46 8.19
C PHE A 52 11.82 -4.15 8.97
N GLY A 53 10.72 -4.87 8.73
CA GLY A 53 9.42 -4.58 9.34
C GLY A 53 9.37 -4.88 10.84
N GLY A 54 8.61 -4.05 11.58
CA GLY A 54 8.48 -4.19 13.03
C GLY A 54 7.45 -5.22 13.49
N ARG A 55 6.62 -5.77 12.59
CA ARG A 55 5.54 -6.72 12.93
C ARG A 55 5.56 -7.96 12.03
N PRO A 56 6.06 -9.11 12.52
CA PRO A 56 6.06 -10.36 11.77
C PRO A 56 4.65 -10.78 11.33
N GLY A 57 4.54 -11.29 10.10
CA GLY A 57 3.28 -11.75 9.50
C GLY A 57 2.40 -10.65 8.90
N MET A 58 2.81 -9.37 8.98
CA MET A 58 2.10 -8.27 8.32
C MET A 58 2.60 -8.13 6.88
N VAL A 59 1.71 -8.28 5.91
CA VAL A 59 2.01 -8.03 4.49
C VAL A 59 1.85 -6.54 4.20
N SER A 60 2.87 -5.94 3.61
CA SER A 60 2.82 -4.55 3.14
C SER A 60 3.01 -4.55 1.63
N GLY A 61 2.04 -4.02 0.89
CA GLY A 61 2.05 -4.01 -0.57
C GLY A 61 1.29 -2.79 -1.12
N ALA A 62 0.75 -2.93 -2.34
CA ALA A 62 -0.11 -1.91 -2.91
C ALA A 62 -1.47 -1.91 -2.20
N ALA A 63 -1.87 -0.78 -1.61
CA ALA A 63 -3.16 -0.61 -0.97
C ALA A 63 -4.00 0.42 -1.72
N GLY A 64 -5.32 0.21 -1.77
CA GLY A 64 -6.25 1.14 -2.41
C GLY A 64 -6.17 2.55 -1.81
N SER A 65 -5.83 2.67 -0.53
CA SER A 65 -5.63 3.96 0.15
C SER A 65 -4.49 4.78 -0.46
N MET A 66 -3.42 4.11 -0.89
CA MET A 66 -2.32 4.77 -1.58
C MET A 66 -2.66 5.03 -3.05
N ALA A 67 -3.38 4.11 -3.70
CA ALA A 67 -3.78 4.26 -5.09
C ALA A 67 -4.57 5.56 -5.32
N VAL A 68 -5.55 5.88 -4.47
CA VAL A 68 -6.34 7.12 -4.57
C VAL A 68 -5.47 8.38 -4.45
N VAL A 69 -4.47 8.38 -3.57
CA VAL A 69 -3.53 9.51 -3.43
C VAL A 69 -2.64 9.63 -4.67
N ILE A 70 -2.18 8.50 -5.21
CA ILE A 70 -1.38 8.46 -6.43
C ILE A 70 -2.18 8.96 -7.63
N VAL A 71 -3.46 8.59 -7.77
CA VAL A 71 -4.35 9.10 -8.84
C VAL A 71 -4.34 10.63 -8.82
N ALA A 72 -4.57 11.23 -7.65
CA ALA A 72 -4.58 12.68 -7.50
C ALA A 72 -3.24 13.33 -7.89
N LEU A 73 -2.11 12.72 -7.52
CA LEU A 73 -0.79 13.17 -7.93
C LEU A 73 -0.60 13.08 -9.45
N VAL A 74 -0.93 11.93 -10.05
CA VAL A 74 -0.72 11.65 -11.48
C VAL A 74 -1.56 12.61 -12.33
N VAL A 75 -2.82 12.85 -11.96
CA VAL A 75 -3.71 13.76 -12.67
C VAL A 75 -3.23 15.21 -12.59
N GLN A 76 -2.67 15.63 -11.45
CA GLN A 76 -2.25 17.03 -11.24
C GLN A 76 -0.83 17.34 -11.73
N GLN A 77 0.11 16.41 -11.56
CA GLN A 77 1.55 16.66 -11.74
C GLN A 77 2.19 15.72 -12.77
N GLY A 78 1.52 14.62 -13.12
CA GLY A 78 2.04 13.60 -14.03
C GLY A 78 2.81 12.48 -13.32
N VAL A 79 2.94 11.35 -14.03
CA VAL A 79 3.55 10.11 -13.52
C VAL A 79 5.03 10.28 -13.16
N GLN A 80 5.72 11.25 -13.77
CA GLN A 80 7.17 11.46 -13.57
C GLN A 80 7.51 11.83 -12.13
N TYR A 81 6.57 12.46 -11.40
CA TYR A 81 6.75 12.83 -9.99
C TYR A 81 6.45 11.70 -9.01
N LEU A 82 5.93 10.57 -9.48
CA LEU A 82 5.56 9.44 -8.63
C LEU A 82 6.75 8.93 -7.81
N LEU A 83 7.87 8.67 -8.47
CA LEU A 83 9.06 8.11 -7.81
C LEU A 83 9.60 9.07 -6.75
N ALA A 84 9.72 10.36 -7.09
CA ALA A 84 10.19 11.38 -6.15
C ALA A 84 9.26 11.48 -4.93
N THR A 85 7.95 11.43 -5.14
CA THR A 85 6.96 11.51 -4.05
C THR A 85 7.00 10.27 -3.15
N VAL A 86 7.14 9.07 -3.72
CA VAL A 86 7.24 7.82 -2.95
C VAL A 86 8.52 7.79 -2.13
N LEU A 87 9.65 8.21 -2.71
CA LEU A 87 10.93 8.29 -1.98
C LEU A 87 10.86 9.32 -0.84
N LEU A 88 10.28 10.50 -1.10
CA LEU A 88 10.07 11.53 -0.09
C LEU A 88 9.15 11.02 1.03
N GLY A 89 8.04 10.39 0.68
CA GLY A 89 7.11 9.78 1.63
C GLY A 89 7.79 8.72 2.50
N GLY A 90 8.61 7.86 1.90
CA GLY A 90 9.42 6.88 2.62
C GLY A 90 10.42 7.52 3.58
N LEU A 91 11.09 8.60 3.17
CA LEU A 91 12.01 9.35 4.03
C LEU A 91 11.28 9.95 5.24
N ILE A 92 10.10 10.55 5.02
CA ILE A 92 9.25 11.09 6.09
C ILE A 92 8.81 9.95 7.04
N MET A 93 8.42 8.79 6.52
CA MET A 93 8.04 7.63 7.34
C MET A 93 9.22 7.13 8.20
N ILE A 94 10.43 7.07 7.64
CA ILE A 94 11.64 6.71 8.38
C ILE A 94 11.89 7.72 9.50
N LEU A 95 11.77 9.03 9.22
CA LEU A 95 11.94 10.08 10.22
C LEU A 95 10.91 9.94 11.37
N PHE A 96 9.64 9.67 11.04
CA PHE A 96 8.60 9.40 12.05
C PHE A 96 8.91 8.17 12.90
N GLY A 97 9.48 7.12 12.29
CA GLY A 97 9.95 5.92 12.99
C GLY A 97 11.09 6.24 13.96
N LEU A 98 12.11 6.97 13.51
CA LEU A 98 13.26 7.39 14.30
C LEU A 98 12.85 8.27 15.50
N LEU A 99 11.94 9.21 15.28
CA LEU A 99 11.39 10.09 16.31
C LEU A 99 10.35 9.40 17.22
N ARG A 100 10.05 8.11 16.98
CA ARG A 100 9.07 7.30 17.73
C ARG A 100 7.67 7.92 17.75
N LEU A 101 7.30 8.63 16.69
CA LEU A 101 6.02 9.32 16.55
C LEU A 101 4.84 8.39 16.21
N GLY A 102 5.08 7.08 16.08
CA GLY A 102 4.02 6.11 15.75
C GLY A 102 2.86 6.08 16.75
N LYS A 103 3.05 6.55 17.99
CA LYS A 103 1.95 6.67 18.97
C LYS A 103 0.92 7.75 18.60
N LEU A 104 1.30 8.74 17.79
CA LEU A 104 0.41 9.83 17.37
C LEU A 104 -0.76 9.32 16.50
N VAL A 105 -0.59 8.19 15.82
CA VAL A 105 -1.67 7.55 15.05
C VAL A 105 -2.91 7.25 15.90
N ARG A 106 -2.73 7.06 17.22
CA ARG A 106 -3.85 6.84 18.16
C ARG A 106 -4.71 8.08 18.39
N LEU A 107 -4.24 9.27 18.01
CA LEU A 107 -4.98 10.52 18.15
C LEU A 107 -6.00 10.72 17.02
N VAL A 108 -5.94 9.92 15.95
CA VAL A 108 -6.87 10.02 14.83
C VAL A 108 -8.27 9.55 15.29
N PRO A 109 -9.30 10.41 15.21
CA PRO A 109 -10.65 10.03 15.63
C PRO A 109 -11.22 8.88 14.80
N TYR A 110 -12.00 8.00 15.45
CA TYR A 110 -12.63 6.87 14.79
C TYR A 110 -13.57 7.29 13.64
N SER A 111 -14.30 8.40 13.80
CA SER A 111 -15.16 8.96 12.76
C SER A 111 -14.40 9.36 11.49
N VAL A 112 -13.17 9.86 11.62
CA VAL A 112 -12.31 10.22 10.48
C VAL A 112 -11.84 8.97 9.76
N MET A 113 -11.46 7.91 10.49
CA MET A 113 -11.08 6.64 9.88
C MET A 113 -12.25 6.00 9.11
N LEU A 114 -13.47 6.01 9.68
CA LEU A 114 -14.66 5.52 8.98
C LEU A 114 -14.99 6.33 7.74
N GLY A 115 -14.93 7.67 7.82
CA GLY A 115 -15.14 8.54 6.67
C GLY A 115 -14.15 8.26 5.54
N PHE A 116 -12.86 8.09 5.89
CA PHE A 116 -11.82 7.74 4.93
C PHE A 116 -12.07 6.39 4.25
N VAL A 117 -12.38 5.34 5.01
CA VAL A 117 -12.63 4.00 4.46
C VAL A 117 -13.89 3.98 3.59
N ASN A 118 -14.97 4.65 3.99
CA ASN A 118 -16.19 4.77 3.18
C ASN A 118 -15.94 5.55 1.89
N GLY A 119 -15.22 6.67 1.96
CA GLY A 119 -14.84 7.45 0.78
C GLY A 119 -13.99 6.64 -0.20
N LEU A 120 -13.02 5.89 0.31
CA LEU A 120 -12.19 4.99 -0.49
C LEU A 120 -13.02 3.92 -1.20
N ALA A 121 -13.98 3.29 -0.51
CA ALA A 121 -14.86 2.30 -1.10
C ALA A 121 -15.71 2.89 -2.24
N ILE A 122 -16.24 4.11 -2.05
CA ILE A 122 -16.99 4.82 -3.09
C ILE A 122 -16.11 5.16 -4.29
N VAL A 123 -14.90 5.68 -4.07
CA VAL A 123 -13.96 6.01 -5.16
C VAL A 123 -13.59 4.77 -5.96
N ILE A 124 -13.29 3.65 -5.30
CA ILE A 124 -13.00 2.38 -6.00
C ILE A 124 -14.23 1.92 -6.80
N ALA A 125 -15.42 1.96 -6.21
CA ALA A 125 -16.66 1.57 -6.89
C ALA A 125 -16.96 2.45 -8.11
N MET A 126 -16.78 3.77 -7.99
CA MET A 126 -16.94 4.71 -9.10
C MET A 126 -15.92 4.47 -10.21
N ALA A 127 -14.66 4.19 -9.86
CA ALA A 127 -13.62 3.88 -10.85
C ALA A 127 -13.93 2.62 -11.67
N GLN A 128 -14.73 1.68 -11.15
CA GLN A 128 -15.14 0.51 -11.92
C GLN A 128 -16.19 0.83 -12.98
N LEU A 129 -17.01 1.87 -12.80
CA LEU A 129 -18.08 2.23 -13.76
C LEU A 129 -17.54 2.68 -15.11
N GLU A 130 -16.30 3.17 -15.18
CA GLU A 130 -15.66 3.56 -16.45
C GLU A 130 -15.20 2.36 -17.29
N HIS A 131 -15.18 1.16 -16.70
CA HIS A 131 -14.74 -0.07 -17.34
C HIS A 131 -15.89 -0.99 -17.79
N PHE A 132 -17.14 -0.64 -17.48
CA PHE A 132 -18.36 -1.31 -17.94
C PHE A 132 -19.05 -0.52 -19.04
#